data_AF-A0A1M7NA99-F1
#
_entry.id   AF-A0A1M7NA99-F1
#
_cell.length_a   1.000
_cell.length_b   1.000
_cell.length_c   1.000
_cell.angle_alpha   90.00
_cell.angle_beta   90.00
_cell.angle_gamma   90.00
#
_symmetry.space_group_name_H-M   'P 1'
#
loop_
_entity.id
_entity.type
_entity.pdbx_description
1 polymer ?
#
loop_
_entity_poly.entity_id
_entity_poly.type
_entity_poly.pdbx_seq_one_letter_code
_entity_poly.pdbx_strand_id
1 'polypeptide(L)'
;MVNSVNTNGLYSPTASSALKATPSNAIRSLNTDLPATGDSPTNNGFSSLSLQLSEIATRAASRDSTSSYKELNATAERQLSQIAGAGYNANKARYDAETVDTEDPDRLARAKTATQFVNGGRDNPFAGMPRSQLSLIAYDDSGTFTVNERRAAWMEDFQQESQWRQQFAARAIAEYNATGKLTHAFAESLQHFKSLPAIEQAQYPQDYEAKLQDWINQDFNYRTHVAEGTGDAQRLVNTLLKLDKEPLDESAVRAETRDQTLGRKALGEKARQLTEQLTGSSYDNNKTRHDAEVPDSVDPVRLERAKNATQFVNDSGKNPFAGLSREQLSVIAYDESGDFTVNEKKSAWLESYRQERVWRQHVVAQGSAEYSATGKLTDFYSAVLEHYKGLPAIEQSKYPDSYETRLQDWIDQDFNYWTHTAEGTGSTQSLLEKVLDPESTLFADQSAPGV
;
A
#
# COMPACT_ATOMS: atom_id res chain seq x y z
N MET A 1 7.86 6.62 8.65
CA MET A 1 8.32 7.23 7.39
C MET A 1 9.26 6.23 6.75
N VAL A 2 8.81 5.53 5.71
CA VAL A 2 9.64 4.61 4.93
C VAL A 2 9.93 5.37 3.64
N ASN A 3 11.20 5.60 3.34
CA ASN A 3 11.61 6.12 2.04
C ASN A 3 11.33 5.04 1.00
N SER A 4 10.12 5.05 0.44
CA SER A 4 9.86 4.41 -0.85
C SER A 4 10.86 5.01 -1.83
N VAL A 5 11.78 4.18 -2.32
CA VAL A 5 12.62 4.54 -3.46
C VAL A 5 11.65 4.83 -4.61
N ASN A 6 11.51 6.11 -4.92
CA ASN A 6 10.70 6.60 -6.01
C ASN A 6 11.41 6.22 -7.31
N THR A 7 10.92 5.19 -8.00
CA THR A 7 11.39 4.80 -9.34
C THR A 7 10.26 4.93 -10.36
N ASN A 8 9.69 6.13 -10.48
CA ASN A 8 9.04 6.53 -11.73
C ASN A 8 10.12 6.81 -12.77
N GLY A 9 10.53 5.76 -13.47
CA GLY A 9 11.44 5.80 -14.60
C GLY A 9 10.97 4.84 -15.68
N LEU A 10 10.02 5.30 -16.49
CA LEU A 10 9.57 4.82 -17.81
C LEU A 10 10.05 3.41 -18.22
N TYR A 11 9.17 2.43 -18.08
CA TYR A 11 9.17 1.24 -18.94
C TYR A 11 7.72 0.87 -19.28
N SER A 12 7.35 1.05 -20.55
CA SER A 12 6.06 0.62 -21.10
C SER A 12 6.21 -0.78 -21.71
N PRO A 13 5.53 -1.82 -21.20
CA PRO A 13 5.55 -3.12 -21.84
C PRO A 13 4.57 -3.16 -23.02
N THR A 14 5.00 -3.74 -24.14
CA THR A 14 4.13 -4.07 -25.28
C THR A 14 3.55 -5.47 -25.10
N ALA A 15 2.31 -5.66 -25.55
CA ALA A 15 1.42 -6.78 -25.21
C ALA A 15 1.88 -8.19 -25.63
N SER A 16 1.63 -9.13 -24.71
CA SER A 16 1.20 -10.54 -24.82
C SER A 16 2.05 -11.62 -25.53
N SER A 17 2.30 -12.70 -24.79
CA SER A 17 1.87 -14.07 -25.18
C SER A 17 1.68 -14.95 -23.94
N ALA A 18 0.51 -15.60 -23.84
CA ALA A 18 0.17 -16.53 -22.77
C ALA A 18 0.74 -17.93 -23.03
N LEU A 19 1.42 -18.54 -22.04
CA LEU A 19 1.71 -19.97 -22.03
C LEU A 19 1.45 -20.58 -20.64
N LYS A 20 0.81 -21.75 -20.68
CA LYS A 20 0.24 -22.50 -19.54
C LYS A 20 1.32 -22.99 -18.56
N ALA A 21 1.10 -22.76 -17.28
CA ALA A 21 1.89 -23.35 -16.19
C ALA A 21 1.57 -24.84 -16.00
N THR A 22 2.59 -25.65 -15.71
CA THR A 22 2.48 -27.04 -15.25
C THR A 22 3.16 -27.12 -13.87
N PRO A 23 2.64 -27.87 -12.87
CA PRO A 23 3.11 -27.73 -11.49
C PRO A 23 4.40 -28.51 -11.18
N SER A 24 5.17 -27.94 -10.25
CA SER A 24 6.44 -28.36 -9.64
C SER A 24 6.52 -29.81 -9.15
N ASN A 25 7.74 -30.34 -9.10
CA ASN A 25 8.11 -31.38 -8.13
C ASN A 25 9.56 -31.28 -7.61
N ALA A 26 9.64 -31.25 -6.27
CA ALA A 26 10.67 -31.62 -5.30
C ALA A 26 12.16 -31.74 -5.69
N ILE A 27 13.01 -30.94 -5.01
CA ILE A 27 14.45 -31.17 -4.87
C ILE A 27 14.68 -32.20 -3.77
N ARG A 28 15.38 -33.30 -4.08
CA ARG A 28 15.85 -34.30 -3.11
C ARG A 28 17.35 -34.10 -2.86
N SER A 29 17.70 -33.86 -1.60
CA SER A 29 19.08 -33.78 -1.11
C SER A 29 19.76 -35.15 -1.15
N LEU A 30 20.99 -35.23 -1.67
CA LEU A 30 21.88 -36.38 -1.50
C LEU A 30 23.31 -35.87 -1.23
N ASN A 31 23.73 -36.02 0.03
CA ASN A 31 25.13 -36.06 0.44
C ASN A 31 25.73 -37.42 0.04
N THR A 32 26.89 -37.44 -0.60
CA THR A 32 27.85 -38.54 -0.54
C THR A 32 29.27 -38.06 -0.82
N ASP A 33 30.20 -38.46 0.04
CA ASP A 33 31.64 -38.19 0.03
C ASP A 33 32.38 -38.71 -1.22
N LEU A 34 33.43 -37.97 -1.60
CA LEU A 34 34.38 -38.26 -2.70
C LEU A 34 35.51 -39.22 -2.27
N PRO A 35 36.16 -39.89 -3.24
CA PRO A 35 37.62 -39.83 -3.29
C PRO A 35 38.14 -39.25 -4.62
N ALA A 36 39.27 -38.54 -4.50
CA ALA A 36 39.94 -37.80 -5.56
C ALA A 36 40.84 -38.67 -6.44
N THR A 37 40.82 -38.44 -7.76
CA THR A 37 42.00 -38.42 -8.65
C THR A 37 41.62 -37.70 -9.95
N GLY A 38 42.52 -36.85 -10.44
CA GLY A 38 42.29 -35.98 -11.58
C GLY A 38 42.23 -36.70 -12.93
N ASP A 39 41.26 -36.28 -13.73
CA ASP A 39 41.32 -36.04 -15.17
C ASP A 39 40.08 -35.19 -15.52
N SER A 40 40.15 -34.38 -16.58
CA SER A 40 39.17 -33.37 -17.04
C SER A 40 37.72 -33.59 -16.56
N PRO A 41 37.03 -32.59 -15.99
CA PRO A 41 35.66 -32.79 -15.52
C PRO A 41 34.77 -32.99 -16.75
N THR A 42 34.48 -34.26 -17.04
CA THR A 42 33.28 -34.65 -17.75
C THR A 42 32.11 -34.07 -16.95
N ASN A 43 31.51 -33.00 -17.47
CA ASN A 43 30.26 -32.45 -16.95
C ASN A 43 29.30 -33.62 -16.73
N ASN A 44 28.85 -33.82 -15.49
CA ASN A 44 27.90 -34.84 -15.05
C ASN A 44 26.48 -34.66 -15.66
N GLY A 45 26.36 -34.27 -16.92
CA GLY A 45 25.09 -33.99 -17.60
C GLY A 45 24.37 -32.72 -17.14
N PHE A 46 24.96 -31.92 -16.24
CA PHE A 46 24.40 -30.65 -15.78
C PHE A 46 24.81 -29.49 -16.70
N SER A 47 23.89 -28.55 -16.93
CA SER A 47 24.20 -27.31 -17.67
C SER A 47 25.13 -26.41 -16.85
N SER A 48 25.92 -25.57 -17.52
CA SER A 48 26.80 -24.61 -16.83
C SER A 48 26.01 -23.66 -15.91
N LEU A 49 24.79 -23.26 -16.33
CA LEU A 49 23.90 -22.47 -15.50
C LEU A 49 23.49 -23.20 -14.21
N SER A 50 23.22 -24.51 -14.26
CA SER A 50 22.88 -25.29 -13.07
C SER A 50 24.04 -25.35 -12.07
N LEU A 51 25.28 -25.45 -12.55
CA LEU A 51 26.48 -25.39 -11.70
C LEU A 51 26.63 -24.00 -11.06
N GLN A 52 26.51 -22.94 -11.86
CA GLN A 52 26.57 -21.56 -11.37
C GLN A 52 25.49 -21.29 -10.30
N LEU A 53 24.25 -21.75 -10.53
CA LEU A 53 23.14 -21.62 -9.57
C LEU A 53 23.41 -22.38 -8.26
N SER A 54 24.01 -23.57 -8.31
CA SER A 54 24.36 -24.33 -7.11
C SER A 54 25.42 -23.65 -6.27
N GLU A 55 26.44 -23.06 -6.91
CA GLU A 55 27.51 -22.35 -6.23
C GLU A 55 27.01 -21.05 -5.56
N ILE A 56 26.24 -20.23 -6.29
CA ILE A 56 25.66 -19.01 -5.71
C ILE A 56 24.66 -19.34 -4.60
N ALA A 57 23.92 -20.45 -4.68
CA ALA A 57 23.00 -20.87 -3.62
C ALA A 57 23.77 -21.17 -2.32
N THR A 58 24.93 -21.82 -2.42
CA THR A 58 25.79 -22.10 -1.27
C THR A 58 26.32 -20.80 -0.65
N ARG A 59 26.74 -19.84 -1.48
CA ARG A 59 27.18 -18.51 -1.01
C ARG A 59 26.05 -17.72 -0.35
N ALA A 60 24.87 -17.71 -0.96
CA ALA A 60 23.70 -17.02 -0.42
C ALA A 60 23.29 -17.62 0.93
N ALA A 61 23.27 -18.95 1.07
CA ALA A 61 22.99 -19.61 2.35
C ALA A 61 24.03 -19.24 3.44
N SER A 62 25.31 -19.18 3.08
CA SER A 62 26.37 -18.73 4.00
C SER A 62 26.17 -17.27 4.42
N ARG A 63 25.87 -16.37 3.48
CA ARG A 63 25.59 -14.95 3.78
C ARG A 63 24.38 -14.83 4.71
N ASP A 64 23.28 -15.46 4.36
CA ASP A 64 22.00 -15.35 5.06
C ASP A 64 22.06 -15.93 6.48
N SER A 65 22.87 -16.97 6.71
CA SER A 65 23.07 -17.57 8.04
C SER A 65 24.01 -16.79 8.96
N THR A 66 24.87 -15.92 8.42
CA THR A 66 25.91 -15.21 9.19
C THR A 66 25.66 -13.70 9.32
N SER A 67 24.77 -13.14 8.51
CA SER A 67 24.47 -11.71 8.50
C SER A 67 23.24 -11.40 9.34
N SER A 68 23.27 -10.28 10.06
CA SER A 68 22.08 -9.73 10.71
C SER A 68 21.08 -9.18 9.69
N TYR A 69 19.82 -9.00 10.11
CA TYR A 69 18.76 -8.38 9.31
C TYR A 69 19.20 -7.03 8.70
N LYS A 70 19.89 -6.20 9.50
CA LYS A 70 20.39 -4.89 9.06
C LYS A 70 21.50 -5.02 8.02
N GLU A 71 22.42 -5.98 8.19
CA GLU A 71 23.51 -6.23 7.24
C GLU A 71 22.99 -6.82 5.93
N LEU A 72 21.99 -7.69 5.99
CA LEU A 72 21.29 -8.21 4.82
C LEU A 72 20.58 -7.08 4.06
N ASN A 73 19.86 -6.19 4.73
CA ASN A 73 19.23 -5.04 4.09
C ASN A 73 20.26 -4.13 3.42
N ALA A 74 21.34 -3.78 4.13
CA ALA A 74 22.40 -2.96 3.57
C ALA A 74 23.10 -3.62 2.36
N THR A 75 23.21 -4.96 2.37
CA THR A 75 23.73 -5.73 1.23
C THR A 75 22.76 -5.69 0.06
N ALA A 76 21.46 -5.88 0.30
CA ALA A 76 20.41 -5.77 -0.70
C ALA A 76 20.43 -4.39 -1.37
N GLU A 77 20.42 -3.31 -0.59
CA GLU A 77 20.47 -1.93 -1.08
C GLU A 77 21.69 -1.68 -1.97
N ARG A 78 22.87 -2.13 -1.53
CA ARG A 78 24.11 -2.00 -2.30
C ARG A 78 24.02 -2.73 -3.63
N GLN A 79 23.57 -3.98 -3.62
CA GLN A 79 23.48 -4.81 -4.82
C GLN A 79 22.42 -4.30 -5.80
N LEU A 80 21.25 -3.86 -5.30
CA LEU A 80 20.19 -3.27 -6.10
C LEU A 80 20.63 -1.94 -6.73
N SER A 81 21.39 -1.10 -6.03
CA SER A 81 21.89 0.17 -6.57
C SER A 81 22.82 0.01 -7.79
N GLN A 82 23.47 -1.15 -7.93
CA GLN A 82 24.32 -1.47 -9.09
C GLN A 82 23.51 -1.86 -10.32
N ILE A 83 22.37 -2.53 -10.12
CA ILE A 83 21.57 -3.14 -11.19
C ILE A 83 20.29 -2.37 -11.51
N ALA A 84 19.90 -1.40 -10.67
CA ALA A 84 18.71 -0.57 -10.82
C ALA A 84 18.96 0.92 -10.52
N GLY A 85 18.05 1.77 -10.98
CA GLY A 85 18.05 3.20 -10.70
C GLY A 85 19.23 3.98 -11.27
N ALA A 86 19.54 5.12 -10.63
CA ALA A 86 20.56 6.07 -11.10
C ALA A 86 21.98 5.47 -11.10
N GLY A 87 22.30 4.59 -10.14
CA GLY A 87 23.60 3.95 -10.02
C GLY A 87 23.91 3.04 -11.22
N TYR A 88 22.92 2.25 -11.67
CA TYR A 88 23.03 1.49 -12.91
C TYR A 88 23.20 2.39 -14.13
N ASN A 89 22.32 3.39 -14.28
CA ASN A 89 22.30 4.27 -15.45
C ASN A 89 23.63 5.01 -15.64
N ALA A 90 24.26 5.47 -14.56
CA ALA A 90 25.55 6.16 -14.60
C ALA A 90 26.71 5.26 -15.09
N ASN A 91 26.61 3.95 -14.90
CA ASN A 91 27.65 2.97 -15.23
C ASN A 91 27.29 2.08 -16.41
N LYS A 92 26.15 2.34 -17.07
CA LYS A 92 25.59 1.47 -18.10
C LYS A 92 26.57 1.15 -19.24
N ALA A 93 27.31 2.15 -19.73
CA ALA A 93 28.30 1.93 -20.80
C ALA A 93 29.44 0.98 -20.39
N ARG A 94 29.84 1.00 -19.09
CA ARG A 94 30.82 0.06 -18.55
C ARG A 94 30.24 -1.35 -18.48
N TYR A 95 28.99 -1.48 -18.03
CA TYR A 95 28.30 -2.77 -17.90
C TYR A 95 28.01 -3.41 -19.26
N ASP A 96 27.65 -2.61 -20.27
CA ASP A 96 27.48 -3.07 -21.65
C ASP A 96 28.79 -3.59 -22.28
N ALA A 97 29.94 -3.18 -21.76
CA ALA A 97 31.27 -3.60 -22.20
C ALA A 97 31.86 -4.74 -21.36
N GLU A 98 31.15 -5.26 -20.36
CA GLU A 98 31.62 -6.40 -19.56
C GLU A 98 31.82 -7.63 -20.45
N THR A 99 32.97 -8.29 -20.28
CA THR A 99 33.30 -9.53 -20.98
C THR A 99 33.35 -10.67 -19.98
N VAL A 100 32.92 -11.85 -20.42
CA VAL A 100 32.93 -13.05 -19.58
C VAL A 100 34.18 -13.85 -19.89
N ASP A 101 35.03 -14.05 -18.88
CA ASP A 101 36.21 -14.90 -18.99
C ASP A 101 35.79 -16.38 -18.94
N THR A 102 35.47 -16.94 -20.10
CA THR A 102 35.02 -18.33 -20.26
C THR A 102 35.11 -18.80 -21.71
N GLU A 103 35.39 -20.09 -21.91
CA GLU A 103 35.28 -20.76 -23.21
C GLU A 103 33.91 -21.42 -23.42
N ASP A 104 33.00 -21.36 -22.43
CA ASP A 104 31.66 -21.94 -22.53
C ASP A 104 30.77 -21.11 -23.48
N PRO A 105 30.39 -21.66 -24.65
CA PRO A 105 29.58 -20.94 -25.63
C PRO A 105 28.19 -20.56 -25.10
N ASP A 106 27.60 -21.36 -24.21
CA ASP A 106 26.27 -21.08 -23.66
C ASP A 106 26.31 -19.91 -22.68
N ARG A 107 27.37 -19.82 -21.88
CA ARG A 107 27.60 -18.69 -20.97
C ARG A 107 27.87 -17.39 -21.74
N LEU A 108 28.69 -17.45 -22.80
CA LEU A 108 28.95 -16.30 -23.68
C LEU A 108 27.66 -15.82 -24.37
N ALA A 109 26.86 -16.75 -24.90
CA ALA A 109 25.59 -16.43 -25.55
C ALA A 109 24.61 -15.79 -24.56
N ARG A 110 24.46 -16.36 -23.36
CA ARG A 110 23.56 -15.85 -22.32
C ARG A 110 23.93 -14.43 -21.87
N ALA A 111 25.20 -14.16 -21.62
CA ALA A 111 25.67 -12.82 -21.24
C ALA A 111 25.42 -11.79 -22.36
N LYS A 112 25.67 -12.19 -23.62
CA LYS A 112 25.34 -11.34 -24.78
C LYS A 112 23.84 -11.04 -24.86
N THR A 113 22.99 -12.05 -24.70
CA THR A 113 21.52 -11.89 -24.70
C THR A 113 21.08 -10.98 -23.56
N ALA A 114 21.64 -11.12 -22.35
CA ALA A 114 21.33 -10.23 -21.22
C ALA A 114 21.67 -8.77 -21.54
N THR A 115 22.83 -8.50 -22.11
CA THR A 115 23.22 -7.14 -22.56
C THR A 115 22.27 -6.62 -23.64
N GLN A 116 21.89 -7.44 -24.61
CA GLN A 116 20.91 -7.02 -25.63
C GLN A 116 19.54 -6.70 -25.02
N PHE A 117 19.06 -7.52 -24.10
CA PHE A 117 17.78 -7.33 -23.40
C PHE A 117 17.71 -5.99 -22.66
N VAL A 118 18.70 -5.70 -21.81
CA VAL A 118 18.72 -4.43 -21.05
C VAL A 118 18.90 -3.18 -21.93
N ASN A 119 19.25 -3.38 -23.20
CA ASN A 119 19.37 -2.36 -24.25
C ASN A 119 18.10 -2.25 -25.14
N GLY A 120 16.98 -2.87 -24.75
CA GLY A 120 15.72 -2.80 -25.49
C GLY A 120 15.45 -4.01 -26.39
N GLY A 121 16.30 -5.04 -26.34
CA GLY A 121 15.99 -6.36 -26.87
C GLY A 121 14.81 -6.99 -26.12
N ARG A 122 14.08 -7.90 -26.79
CA ARG A 122 12.87 -8.52 -26.23
C ARG A 122 13.15 -9.76 -25.39
N ASP A 123 14.25 -10.46 -25.65
CA ASP A 123 14.50 -11.79 -25.08
C ASP A 123 15.26 -11.69 -23.77
N ASN A 124 14.58 -11.86 -22.64
CA ASN A 124 15.23 -12.03 -21.34
C ASN A 124 15.80 -13.45 -21.22
N PRO A 125 17.13 -13.64 -21.02
CA PRO A 125 17.72 -14.97 -20.93
C PRO A 125 17.27 -15.78 -19.70
N PHE A 126 16.60 -15.14 -18.74
CA PHE A 126 16.08 -15.78 -17.52
C PHE A 126 14.55 -15.87 -17.50
N ALA A 127 13.87 -15.59 -18.61
CA ALA A 127 12.40 -15.64 -18.70
C ALA A 127 11.83 -16.96 -18.19
N GLY A 128 10.86 -16.90 -17.28
CA GLY A 128 10.19 -18.07 -16.71
C GLY A 128 10.99 -18.85 -15.67
N MET A 129 12.19 -18.39 -15.30
CA MET A 129 12.95 -18.97 -14.19
C MET A 129 12.22 -18.75 -12.84
N PRO A 130 12.30 -19.69 -11.88
CA PRO A 130 11.70 -19.48 -10.56
C PRO A 130 12.32 -18.29 -9.82
N ARG A 131 11.48 -17.49 -9.14
CA ARG A 131 11.90 -16.34 -8.33
C ARG A 131 13.06 -16.60 -7.38
N SER A 132 13.08 -17.76 -6.72
CA SER A 132 14.19 -18.14 -5.83
C SER A 132 15.53 -18.23 -6.55
N GLN A 133 15.57 -18.66 -7.82
CA GLN A 133 16.79 -18.68 -8.62
C GLN A 133 17.13 -17.29 -9.19
N LEU A 134 16.12 -16.53 -9.61
CA LEU A 134 16.30 -15.15 -10.07
C LEU A 134 16.91 -14.27 -8.96
N SER A 135 16.44 -14.43 -7.73
CA SER A 135 16.97 -13.73 -6.56
C SER A 135 18.43 -14.09 -6.29
N LEU A 136 18.81 -15.37 -6.38
CA LEU A 136 20.21 -15.79 -6.25
C LEU A 136 21.12 -15.09 -7.27
N ILE A 137 20.66 -14.93 -8.51
CA ILE A 137 21.42 -14.23 -9.56
C ILE A 137 21.45 -12.72 -9.26
N ALA A 138 20.29 -12.09 -9.02
CA ALA A 138 20.19 -10.64 -8.81
C ALA A 138 21.09 -10.14 -7.65
N TYR A 139 21.15 -10.91 -6.56
CA TYR A 139 21.93 -10.62 -5.35
C TYR A 139 23.30 -11.33 -5.30
N ASP A 140 23.82 -11.85 -6.43
CA ASP A 140 25.19 -12.35 -6.50
C ASP A 140 26.19 -11.19 -6.62
N ASP A 141 27.21 -11.14 -5.77
CA ASP A 141 28.34 -10.21 -5.88
C ASP A 141 29.68 -10.91 -6.14
N SER A 142 29.66 -12.24 -6.37
CA SER A 142 30.87 -13.03 -6.60
C SER A 142 31.51 -12.80 -7.98
N GLY A 143 30.79 -12.15 -8.91
CA GLY A 143 31.21 -11.99 -10.31
C GLY A 143 30.93 -13.23 -11.17
N THR A 144 30.09 -14.16 -10.69
CA THR A 144 29.69 -15.33 -11.48
C THR A 144 28.85 -14.92 -12.69
N PHE A 145 28.00 -13.91 -12.50
CA PHE A 145 27.15 -13.28 -13.50
C PHE A 145 27.61 -11.83 -13.75
N THR A 146 27.51 -11.39 -15.00
CA THR A 146 27.70 -9.98 -15.37
C THR A 146 26.62 -9.10 -14.74
N VAL A 147 26.87 -7.79 -14.64
CA VAL A 147 25.86 -6.84 -14.12
C VAL A 147 24.60 -6.84 -14.96
N ASN A 148 24.71 -7.00 -16.29
CA ASN A 148 23.56 -7.07 -17.18
C ASN A 148 22.78 -8.39 -17.03
N GLU A 149 23.43 -9.51 -16.73
CA GLU A 149 22.74 -10.75 -16.35
C GLU A 149 21.97 -10.58 -15.04
N ARG A 150 22.59 -9.99 -14.01
CA ARG A 150 21.94 -9.71 -12.73
C ARG A 150 20.73 -8.79 -12.88
N ARG A 151 20.85 -7.74 -13.70
CA ARG A 151 19.74 -6.86 -14.03
C ARG A 151 18.63 -7.58 -14.77
N ALA A 152 18.95 -8.44 -15.75
CA ALA A 152 17.95 -9.21 -16.48
C ALA A 152 17.19 -10.17 -15.55
N ALA A 153 17.88 -10.83 -14.62
CA ALA A 153 17.24 -11.66 -13.59
C ALA A 153 16.34 -10.84 -12.66
N TRP A 154 16.81 -9.67 -12.20
CA TRP A 154 16.00 -8.76 -11.39
C TRP A 154 14.75 -8.24 -12.12
N MET A 155 14.86 -7.93 -13.42
CA MET A 155 13.72 -7.48 -14.23
C MET A 155 12.67 -8.59 -14.40
N GLU A 156 13.10 -9.85 -14.57
CA GLU A 156 12.17 -11.00 -14.59
C GLU A 156 11.51 -11.19 -13.22
N ASP A 157 12.26 -11.16 -12.12
CA ASP A 157 11.71 -11.31 -10.77
C ASP A 157 10.68 -10.22 -10.47
N PHE A 158 11.02 -8.97 -10.81
CA PHE A 158 10.13 -7.82 -10.67
C PHE A 158 8.86 -7.98 -11.51
N GLN A 159 8.97 -8.51 -12.73
CA GLN A 159 7.82 -8.76 -13.60
C GLN A 159 6.90 -9.84 -13.01
N GLN A 160 7.44 -10.93 -12.49
CA GLN A 160 6.68 -12.00 -11.83
C GLN A 160 6.01 -11.50 -10.55
N GLU A 161 6.74 -10.74 -9.72
CA GLU A 161 6.21 -10.10 -8.51
C GLU A 161 5.08 -9.11 -8.84
N SER A 162 5.22 -8.31 -9.90
CA SER A 162 4.19 -7.39 -10.37
C SER A 162 2.91 -8.12 -10.76
N GLN A 163 3.02 -9.23 -11.51
CA GLN A 163 1.87 -10.06 -11.86
C GLN A 163 1.22 -10.70 -10.64
N TRP A 164 2.02 -11.22 -9.70
CA TRP A 164 1.49 -11.75 -8.44
C TRP A 164 0.74 -10.67 -7.65
N ARG A 165 1.31 -9.45 -7.53
CA ARG A 165 0.68 -8.31 -6.83
C ARG A 165 -0.66 -7.89 -7.46
N GLN A 166 -0.76 -7.92 -8.79
CA GLN A 166 -2.02 -7.64 -9.50
C GLN A 166 -3.10 -8.67 -9.14
N GLN A 167 -2.76 -9.95 -9.16
CA GLN A 167 -3.69 -11.02 -8.80
C GLN A 167 -4.04 -11.01 -7.30
N PHE A 168 -3.05 -10.75 -6.45
CA PHE A 168 -3.22 -10.57 -5.01
C PHE A 168 -4.19 -9.43 -4.72
N ALA A 169 -4.02 -8.26 -5.35
CA ALA A 169 -4.93 -7.14 -5.19
C ALA A 169 -6.36 -7.49 -5.61
N ALA A 170 -6.54 -8.19 -6.74
CA ALA A 170 -7.86 -8.65 -7.18
C ALA A 170 -8.51 -9.62 -6.16
N ARG A 171 -7.74 -10.57 -5.61
CA ARG A 171 -8.22 -11.50 -4.57
C ARG A 171 -8.58 -10.79 -3.27
N ALA A 172 -7.74 -9.85 -2.82
CA ALA A 172 -7.98 -9.06 -1.62
C ALA A 172 -9.26 -8.20 -1.76
N ILE A 173 -9.47 -7.59 -2.93
CA ILE A 173 -10.69 -6.85 -3.26
C ILE A 173 -11.90 -7.80 -3.25
N ALA A 174 -11.79 -8.97 -3.86
CA ALA A 174 -12.89 -9.95 -3.87
C ALA A 174 -13.26 -10.41 -2.46
N GLU A 175 -12.28 -10.66 -1.58
CA GLU A 175 -12.50 -10.98 -0.18
C GLU A 175 -13.22 -9.85 0.55
N TYR A 176 -12.71 -8.62 0.43
CA TYR A 176 -13.33 -7.45 1.04
C TYR A 176 -14.76 -7.26 0.54
N ASN A 177 -15.00 -7.43 -0.76
CA ASN A 177 -16.32 -7.29 -1.33
C ASN A 177 -17.31 -8.37 -0.86
N ALA A 178 -16.83 -9.59 -0.61
CA ALA A 178 -17.66 -10.69 -0.14
C ALA A 178 -17.93 -10.63 1.37
N THR A 179 -16.95 -10.21 2.16
CA THR A 179 -16.95 -10.41 3.62
C THR A 179 -16.80 -9.13 4.44
N GLY A 180 -16.30 -8.05 3.83
CA GLY A 180 -15.82 -6.86 4.52
C GLY A 180 -14.44 -7.02 5.17
N LYS A 181 -13.79 -8.17 5.05
CA LYS A 181 -12.51 -8.49 5.71
C LYS A 181 -11.36 -8.56 4.72
N LEU A 182 -10.13 -8.63 5.26
CA LEU A 182 -8.88 -8.83 4.51
C LEU A 182 -8.02 -9.94 5.14
N THR A 183 -8.61 -10.80 5.96
CA THR A 183 -7.92 -11.83 6.74
C THR A 183 -7.20 -12.83 5.84
N HIS A 184 -7.84 -13.28 4.76
CA HIS A 184 -7.24 -14.16 3.77
C HIS A 184 -6.14 -13.44 2.96
N ALA A 185 -6.34 -12.18 2.61
CA ALA A 185 -5.32 -11.36 1.96
C ALA A 185 -4.08 -11.17 2.84
N PHE A 186 -4.24 -10.94 4.15
CA PHE A 186 -3.10 -10.87 5.08
C PHE A 186 -2.42 -12.24 5.23
N ALA A 187 -3.18 -13.34 5.24
CA ALA A 187 -2.61 -14.68 5.25
C ALA A 187 -1.82 -15.00 3.98
N GLU A 188 -2.32 -14.61 2.81
CA GLU A 188 -1.62 -14.76 1.53
C GLU A 188 -0.35 -13.89 1.50
N SER A 189 -0.41 -12.66 1.99
CA SER A 189 0.76 -11.77 2.14
C SER A 189 1.83 -12.36 3.06
N LEU A 190 1.40 -12.95 4.18
CA LEU A 190 2.28 -13.62 5.14
C LEU A 190 2.97 -14.84 4.51
N GLN A 191 2.21 -15.65 3.77
CA GLN A 191 2.77 -16.80 3.05
C GLN A 191 3.77 -16.35 1.98
N HIS A 192 3.45 -15.30 1.22
CA HIS A 192 4.34 -14.73 0.22
C HIS A 192 5.64 -14.22 0.84
N PHE A 193 5.55 -13.42 1.92
CA PHE A 193 6.70 -12.92 2.67
C PHE A 193 7.60 -14.07 3.17
N LYS A 194 7.01 -15.14 3.73
CA LYS A 194 7.75 -16.32 4.19
C LYS A 194 8.44 -17.11 3.07
N SER A 195 7.98 -16.96 1.83
CA SER A 195 8.58 -17.60 0.67
C SER A 195 9.80 -16.85 0.13
N LEU A 196 10.00 -15.58 0.53
CA LEU A 196 11.13 -14.76 0.09
C LEU A 196 12.43 -15.24 0.76
N PRO A 197 13.59 -15.16 0.07
CA PRO A 197 14.90 -15.37 0.69
C PRO A 197 15.18 -14.31 1.77
N ALA A 198 16.10 -14.60 2.69
CA ALA A 198 16.33 -13.75 3.86
C ALA A 198 16.79 -12.33 3.47
N ILE A 199 17.56 -12.18 2.38
CA ILE A 199 17.98 -10.88 1.85
C ILE A 199 16.81 -10.02 1.31
N GLU A 200 15.72 -10.65 0.84
CA GLU A 200 14.50 -9.97 0.42
C GLU A 200 13.58 -9.67 1.61
N GLN A 201 13.47 -10.61 2.55
CA GLN A 201 12.76 -10.34 3.81
C GLN A 201 13.36 -9.14 4.55
N ALA A 202 14.70 -9.02 4.56
CA ALA A 202 15.43 -7.92 5.20
C ALA A 202 15.06 -6.51 4.73
N GLN A 203 14.44 -6.39 3.54
CA GLN A 203 14.01 -5.11 2.98
C GLN A 203 12.68 -4.60 3.56
N TYR A 204 11.99 -5.42 4.36
CA TYR A 204 10.79 -5.04 5.09
C TYR A 204 11.14 -4.56 6.51
N PRO A 205 10.21 -3.94 7.25
CA PRO A 205 10.39 -3.75 8.68
C PRO A 205 10.62 -5.08 9.41
N GLN A 206 11.48 -5.11 10.43
CA GLN A 206 11.80 -6.33 11.18
C GLN A 206 10.58 -6.97 11.86
N ASP A 207 9.56 -6.18 12.17
CA ASP A 207 8.29 -6.59 12.77
C ASP A 207 7.19 -6.93 11.73
N TYR A 208 7.51 -6.96 10.43
CA TYR A 208 6.52 -7.11 9.37
C TYR A 208 5.74 -8.43 9.45
N GLU A 209 6.41 -9.55 9.74
CA GLU A 209 5.75 -10.85 9.93
C GLU A 209 4.75 -10.82 11.09
N ALA A 210 5.20 -10.31 12.25
CA ALA A 210 4.38 -10.20 13.45
C ALA A 210 3.16 -9.30 13.18
N LYS A 211 3.35 -8.20 12.46
CA LYS A 211 2.28 -7.28 12.07
C LYS A 211 1.23 -7.92 11.15
N LEU A 212 1.67 -8.70 10.16
CA LEU A 212 0.74 -9.47 9.31
C LEU A 212 -0.03 -10.50 10.15
N GLN A 213 0.65 -11.21 11.05
CA GLN A 213 0.02 -12.17 11.95
C GLN A 213 -1.00 -11.50 12.89
N ASP A 214 -0.70 -10.31 13.40
CA ASP A 214 -1.60 -9.54 14.24
C ASP A 214 -2.86 -9.12 13.49
N TRP A 215 -2.75 -8.71 12.23
CA TRP A 215 -3.92 -8.40 11.40
C TRP A 215 -4.77 -9.62 11.10
N ILE A 216 -4.15 -10.77 10.86
CA ILE A 216 -4.86 -12.05 10.72
C ILE A 216 -5.61 -12.39 12.01
N ASN A 217 -4.94 -12.28 13.16
CA ASN A 217 -5.53 -12.60 14.46
C ASN A 217 -6.65 -11.65 14.86
N GLN A 218 -6.61 -10.40 14.41
CA GLN A 218 -7.68 -9.44 14.63
C GLN A 218 -8.95 -9.82 13.85
N ASP A 219 -8.81 -10.44 12.69
CA ASP A 219 -9.92 -10.79 11.79
C ASP A 219 -10.89 -9.61 11.61
N PHE A 220 -10.32 -8.43 11.32
CA PHE A 220 -11.05 -7.17 11.31
C PHE A 220 -11.98 -7.09 10.11
N ASN A 221 -13.26 -6.86 10.39
CA ASN A 221 -14.25 -6.55 9.40
C ASN A 221 -14.29 -5.04 9.19
N TYR A 222 -13.78 -4.58 8.06
CA TYR A 222 -13.68 -3.18 7.68
C TYR A 222 -15.02 -2.57 7.25
N ARG A 223 -16.06 -3.38 7.02
CA ARG A 223 -17.42 -2.89 6.76
C ARG A 223 -18.24 -2.70 8.03
N THR A 224 -18.14 -3.65 8.96
CA THR A 224 -18.84 -3.57 10.25
C THR A 224 -18.01 -2.90 11.32
N HIS A 225 -16.72 -2.69 11.05
CA HIS A 225 -15.72 -2.12 11.95
C HIS A 225 -15.49 -2.93 13.24
N VAL A 226 -15.77 -4.23 13.21
CA VAL A 226 -15.62 -5.16 14.34
C VAL A 226 -14.41 -6.06 14.11
N ALA A 227 -13.54 -6.20 15.11
CA ALA A 227 -12.58 -7.30 15.11
C ALA A 227 -13.30 -8.58 15.53
N GLU A 228 -13.32 -9.60 14.67
CA GLU A 228 -14.08 -10.82 14.92
C GLU A 228 -13.18 -11.96 15.46
N GLY A 229 -11.87 -11.69 15.58
CA GLY A 229 -10.84 -12.64 16.03
C GLY A 229 -10.46 -12.52 17.51
N THR A 230 -9.36 -13.19 17.90
CA THR A 230 -8.96 -13.40 19.30
C THR A 230 -8.08 -12.28 19.88
N GLY A 231 -8.14 -11.06 19.34
CA GLY A 231 -7.35 -9.93 19.82
C GLY A 231 -7.88 -9.31 21.13
N ASP A 232 -7.00 -9.06 22.10
CA ASP A 232 -7.33 -8.47 23.42
C ASP A 232 -8.06 -7.11 23.36
N ALA A 233 -7.94 -6.39 22.25
CA ALA A 233 -8.67 -5.14 22.03
C ALA A 233 -10.19 -5.37 21.98
N GLN A 234 -10.65 -6.47 21.38
CA GLN A 234 -12.08 -6.67 21.16
C GLN A 234 -12.82 -7.08 22.42
N ARG A 235 -12.17 -7.74 23.38
CA ARG A 235 -12.81 -8.10 24.66
C ARG A 235 -13.05 -6.86 25.53
N LEU A 236 -12.14 -5.89 25.48
CA LEU A 236 -12.31 -4.57 26.09
C LEU A 236 -13.32 -3.72 25.32
N VAL A 237 -13.24 -3.69 23.99
CA VAL A 237 -14.17 -2.95 23.11
C VAL A 237 -15.59 -3.52 23.21
N ASN A 238 -15.82 -4.83 23.26
CA ASN A 238 -17.16 -5.39 23.47
C ASN A 238 -17.70 -5.19 24.90
N THR A 239 -16.81 -4.93 25.87
CA THR A 239 -17.18 -4.58 27.25
C THR A 239 -17.40 -3.06 27.41
N LEU A 240 -16.70 -2.22 26.63
CA LEU A 240 -16.78 -0.75 26.57
C LEU A 240 -17.84 -0.23 25.58
N LEU A 241 -18.14 -0.97 24.51
CA LEU A 241 -19.22 -0.74 23.53
C LEU A 241 -20.60 -1.13 24.06
N LYS A 242 -20.71 -1.46 25.34
CA LYS A 242 -21.86 -0.97 26.11
C LYS A 242 -21.74 0.56 26.24
N LEU A 243 -21.62 1.26 25.10
CA LEU A 243 -22.01 2.64 24.99
C LEU A 243 -23.43 2.68 25.54
N ASP A 244 -23.62 3.51 26.54
CA ASP A 244 -24.95 3.89 26.96
C ASP A 244 -25.67 4.38 25.69
N LYS A 245 -26.67 3.64 25.22
CA LYS A 245 -27.32 3.90 23.92
C LYS A 245 -27.90 5.30 23.88
N GLU A 246 -28.35 5.79 25.02
CA GLU A 246 -29.02 7.09 25.16
C GLU A 246 -28.15 8.26 24.67
N PRO A 247 -26.92 8.52 25.19
CA PRO A 247 -26.08 9.62 24.69
C PRO A 247 -25.77 9.56 23.18
N LEU A 248 -25.54 8.38 22.61
CA LEU A 248 -25.21 8.28 21.18
C LEU A 248 -26.46 8.48 20.31
N ASP A 249 -27.60 7.91 20.71
CA ASP A 249 -28.87 8.07 20.00
C ASP A 249 -29.35 9.53 20.08
N GLU A 250 -29.20 10.19 21.23
CA GLU A 250 -29.50 11.62 21.36
C GLU A 250 -28.55 12.52 20.55
N SER A 251 -27.25 12.24 20.57
CA SER A 251 -26.29 12.94 19.70
C SER A 251 -26.60 12.73 18.22
N ALA A 252 -27.05 11.53 17.82
CA ALA A 252 -27.46 11.26 16.44
C ALA A 252 -28.69 12.08 16.04
N VAL A 253 -29.71 12.16 16.91
CA VAL A 253 -30.88 13.01 16.69
C VAL A 253 -30.50 14.49 16.56
N ARG A 254 -29.55 14.97 17.37
CA ARG A 254 -29.03 16.33 17.27
C ARG A 254 -28.25 16.57 15.98
N ALA A 255 -27.42 15.61 15.58
CA ALA A 255 -26.68 15.67 14.32
C ALA A 255 -27.62 15.71 13.11
N GLU A 256 -28.67 14.88 13.11
CA GLU A 256 -29.71 14.88 12.09
C GLU A 256 -30.47 16.22 12.06
N THR A 257 -30.88 16.72 13.23
CA THR A 257 -31.55 18.03 13.34
C THR A 257 -30.66 19.15 12.80
N ARG A 258 -29.37 19.17 13.15
CA ARG A 258 -28.40 20.13 12.64
C ARG A 258 -28.29 20.06 11.11
N ASP A 259 -28.15 18.85 10.57
CA ASP A 259 -27.94 18.62 9.14
C ASP A 259 -29.20 18.95 8.31
N GLN A 260 -30.40 18.81 8.89
CA GLN A 260 -31.67 19.20 8.26
C GLN A 260 -31.96 20.71 8.34
N THR A 261 -31.46 21.41 9.36
CA THR A 261 -31.79 22.82 9.63
C THR A 261 -30.75 23.80 9.07
N LEU A 262 -29.49 23.39 8.95
CA LEU A 262 -28.42 24.23 8.45
C LEU A 262 -28.19 24.00 6.95
N GLY A 263 -28.08 25.09 6.19
CA GLY A 263 -27.60 25.02 4.81
C GLY A 263 -26.13 24.61 4.73
N ARG A 264 -25.70 24.04 3.59
CA ARG A 264 -24.34 23.53 3.35
C ARG A 264 -23.23 24.48 3.79
N LYS A 265 -23.32 25.77 3.47
CA LYS A 265 -22.33 26.78 3.90
C LYS A 265 -22.23 26.89 5.43
N ALA A 266 -23.36 26.95 6.13
CA ALA A 266 -23.41 27.03 7.58
C ALA A 266 -22.90 25.73 8.23
N LEU A 267 -23.19 24.56 7.64
CA LEU A 267 -22.60 23.28 8.04
C LEU A 267 -21.07 23.30 7.90
N GLY A 268 -20.54 23.81 6.78
CA GLY A 268 -19.10 23.90 6.55
C GLY A 268 -18.40 24.81 7.55
N GLU A 269 -18.98 25.98 7.83
CA GLU A 269 -18.51 26.90 8.87
C GLU A 269 -18.51 26.25 10.26
N LYS A 270 -19.59 25.54 10.61
CA LYS A 270 -19.71 24.81 11.86
C LYS A 270 -18.71 23.65 11.96
N ALA A 271 -18.51 22.90 10.88
CA ALA A 271 -17.53 21.81 10.81
C ALA A 271 -16.11 22.33 11.04
N ARG A 272 -15.75 23.47 10.44
CA ARG A 272 -14.46 24.14 10.64
C ARG A 272 -14.29 24.58 12.09
N GLN A 273 -15.28 25.28 12.65
CA GLN A 273 -15.24 25.76 14.03
C GLN A 273 -15.05 24.62 15.04
N LEU A 274 -15.78 23.51 14.86
CA LEU A 274 -15.66 22.35 15.75
C LEU A 274 -14.32 21.64 15.57
N THR A 275 -13.83 21.48 14.35
CA THR A 275 -12.53 20.84 14.08
C THR A 275 -11.35 21.66 14.64
N GLU A 276 -11.43 22.99 14.60
CA GLU A 276 -10.44 23.89 15.20
C GLU A 276 -10.34 23.75 16.72
N GLN A 277 -11.40 23.30 17.41
CA GLN A 277 -11.33 23.03 18.84
C GLN A 277 -10.62 21.71 19.16
N LEU A 278 -10.57 20.78 18.20
CA LEU A 278 -10.00 19.44 18.39
C LEU A 278 -8.53 19.36 17.94
N THR A 279 -8.06 20.34 17.17
CA THR A 279 -6.77 20.30 16.47
C THR A 279 -6.06 21.64 16.49
N GLY A 280 -4.74 21.63 16.25
CA GLY A 280 -3.91 22.82 16.14
C GLY A 280 -3.80 23.64 17.43
N SER A 281 -3.36 24.89 17.28
CA SER A 281 -2.97 25.76 18.39
C SER A 281 -4.09 26.02 19.40
N SER A 282 -5.35 26.01 18.96
CA SER A 282 -6.51 26.22 19.85
C SER A 282 -6.65 25.07 20.86
N TYR A 283 -6.55 23.82 20.41
CA TYR A 283 -6.53 22.66 21.28
C TYR A 283 -5.28 22.68 22.18
N ASP A 284 -4.10 22.89 21.59
CA ASP A 284 -2.82 22.80 22.31
C ASP A 284 -2.74 23.83 23.45
N ASN A 285 -3.24 25.05 23.23
CA ASN A 285 -3.29 26.10 24.25
C ASN A 285 -4.24 25.76 25.43
N ASN A 286 -5.23 24.91 25.20
CA ASN A 286 -6.23 24.51 26.21
C ASN A 286 -6.03 23.07 26.69
N LYS A 287 -4.94 22.42 26.31
CA LYS A 287 -4.71 20.99 26.53
C LYS A 287 -4.85 20.58 28.01
N THR A 288 -4.25 21.34 28.94
CA THR A 288 -4.38 21.08 30.38
C THR A 288 -5.82 21.13 30.88
N ARG A 289 -6.64 22.02 30.32
CA ARG A 289 -8.07 22.10 30.65
C ARG A 289 -8.81 20.89 30.10
N HIS A 290 -8.56 20.49 28.85
CA HIS A 290 -9.18 19.33 28.23
C HIS A 290 -8.80 18.02 28.93
N ASP A 291 -7.55 17.87 29.37
CA ASP A 291 -7.09 16.71 30.13
C ASP A 291 -7.75 16.60 31.52
N ALA A 292 -8.25 17.71 32.06
CA ALA A 292 -8.99 17.75 33.33
C ALA A 292 -10.51 17.64 33.17
N GLU A 293 -11.03 17.60 31.94
CA GLU A 293 -12.47 17.44 31.71
C GLU A 293 -12.95 16.05 32.14
N VAL A 294 -14.07 16.02 32.85
CA VAL A 294 -14.76 14.79 33.26
C VAL A 294 -16.22 14.92 32.81
N PRO A 295 -16.82 13.89 32.20
CA PRO A 295 -18.24 13.92 31.83
C PRO A 295 -19.12 14.20 33.04
N ASP A 296 -20.19 14.97 32.85
CA ASP A 296 -21.24 15.13 33.87
C ASP A 296 -22.12 13.87 33.93
N SER A 297 -21.55 12.80 34.48
CA SER A 297 -22.20 11.49 34.58
C SER A 297 -21.67 10.70 35.77
N VAL A 298 -22.56 9.92 36.40
CA VAL A 298 -22.19 8.94 37.43
C VAL A 298 -22.00 7.54 36.86
N ASP A 299 -22.16 7.35 35.55
CA ASP A 299 -21.96 6.06 34.90
C ASP A 299 -20.45 5.73 34.86
N PRO A 300 -20.00 4.65 35.54
CA PRO A 300 -18.60 4.27 35.53
C PRO A 300 -18.06 3.96 34.13
N VAL A 301 -18.91 3.54 33.18
CA VAL A 301 -18.47 3.27 31.80
C VAL A 301 -18.14 4.57 31.06
N ARG A 302 -19.00 5.60 31.16
CA ARG A 302 -18.72 6.93 30.58
C ARG A 302 -17.47 7.56 31.19
N LEU A 303 -17.29 7.46 32.51
CA LEU A 303 -16.11 7.98 33.20
C LEU A 303 -14.81 7.30 32.73
N GLU A 304 -14.80 5.97 32.62
CA GLU A 304 -13.61 5.24 32.14
C GLU A 304 -13.34 5.50 30.65
N ARG A 305 -14.37 5.64 29.82
CA ARG A 305 -14.22 6.00 28.40
C ARG A 305 -13.57 7.37 28.22
N ALA A 306 -14.01 8.39 28.97
CA ALA A 306 -13.42 9.72 28.92
C ALA A 306 -11.96 9.72 29.40
N LYS A 307 -11.66 8.97 30.46
CA LYS A 307 -10.28 8.76 30.93
C LYS A 307 -9.41 8.07 29.86
N ASN A 308 -9.91 7.04 29.19
CA ASN A 308 -9.21 6.36 28.10
C ASN A 308 -8.96 7.29 26.90
N ALA A 309 -9.92 8.17 26.58
CA ALA A 309 -9.75 9.18 25.53
C ALA A 309 -8.63 10.16 25.89
N THR A 310 -8.61 10.66 27.13
CA THR A 310 -7.53 11.52 27.65
C THR A 310 -6.18 10.83 27.61
N GLN A 311 -6.11 9.56 28.01
CA GLN A 311 -4.87 8.79 27.89
C GLN A 311 -4.41 8.71 26.42
N PHE A 312 -5.32 8.35 25.51
CA PHE A 312 -4.99 8.15 24.10
C PHE A 312 -4.42 9.41 23.43
N VAL A 313 -5.06 10.58 23.65
CA VAL A 313 -4.57 11.85 23.08
C VAL A 313 -3.26 12.34 23.73
N ASN A 314 -2.86 11.72 24.84
CA ASN A 314 -1.57 11.90 25.53
C ASN A 314 -0.56 10.80 25.15
N ASP A 315 -0.76 10.14 24.01
CA ASP A 315 0.09 9.06 23.48
C ASP A 315 0.22 7.86 24.44
N SER A 316 -0.79 7.64 25.27
CA SER A 316 -0.85 6.50 26.21
C SER A 316 -2.15 5.71 26.00
N GLY A 317 -2.07 4.39 25.83
CA GLY A 317 -3.27 3.57 25.63
C GLY A 317 -3.87 3.62 24.22
N LYS A 318 -5.07 3.05 24.07
CA LYS A 318 -5.74 2.84 22.77
C LYS A 318 -6.89 3.82 22.59
N ASN A 319 -7.18 4.19 21.35
CA ASN A 319 -8.35 5.01 21.04
C ASN A 319 -9.64 4.30 21.49
N PRO A 320 -10.45 4.88 22.40
CA PRO A 320 -11.65 4.23 22.91
C PRO A 320 -12.78 4.11 21.87
N PHE A 321 -12.66 4.79 20.73
CA PHE A 321 -13.63 4.75 19.62
C PHE A 321 -13.14 3.93 18.43
N ALA A 322 -12.02 3.21 18.57
CA ALA A 322 -11.55 2.30 17.54
C ALA A 322 -12.65 1.28 17.20
N GLY A 323 -12.97 1.16 15.91
CA GLY A 323 -14.02 0.27 15.43
C GLY A 323 -15.43 0.87 15.37
N LEU A 324 -15.61 2.16 15.66
CA LEU A 324 -16.87 2.84 15.32
C LEU A 324 -16.96 3.17 13.82
N SER A 325 -18.18 3.21 13.29
CA SER A 325 -18.43 3.65 11.92
C SER A 325 -18.12 5.13 11.75
N ARG A 326 -17.89 5.55 10.50
CA ARG A 326 -17.58 6.94 10.17
C ARG A 326 -18.70 7.89 10.59
N GLU A 327 -19.95 7.46 10.46
CA GLU A 327 -21.14 8.20 10.90
C GLU A 327 -21.16 8.35 12.42
N GLN A 328 -20.92 7.26 13.16
CA GLN A 328 -20.88 7.29 14.64
C GLN A 328 -19.74 8.19 15.14
N LEU A 329 -18.57 8.12 14.51
CA LEU A 329 -17.43 8.99 14.82
C LEU A 329 -17.75 10.46 14.53
N SER A 330 -18.47 10.73 13.45
CA SER A 330 -18.93 12.09 13.09
C SER A 330 -19.91 12.64 14.11
N VAL A 331 -20.88 11.82 14.55
CA VAL A 331 -21.84 12.17 15.61
C VAL A 331 -21.11 12.59 16.89
N ILE A 332 -20.09 11.84 17.31
CA ILE A 332 -19.30 12.15 18.50
C ILE A 332 -18.43 13.40 18.27
N ALA A 333 -17.64 13.42 17.20
CA ALA A 333 -16.66 14.49 16.94
C ALA A 333 -17.32 15.87 16.79
N TYR A 334 -18.54 15.90 16.25
CA TYR A 334 -19.30 17.13 16.02
C TYR A 334 -20.43 17.37 17.04
N ASP A 335 -20.44 16.66 18.18
CA ASP A 335 -21.42 16.89 19.24
C ASP A 335 -21.16 18.20 20.00
N GLU A 336 -22.25 18.95 20.21
CA GLU A 336 -22.26 20.28 20.84
C GLU A 336 -22.91 20.27 22.24
N SER A 337 -23.44 19.14 22.70
CA SER A 337 -24.27 19.06 23.92
C SER A 337 -23.46 19.09 25.22
N GLY A 338 -22.19 18.69 25.14
CA GLY A 338 -21.35 18.44 26.32
C GLY A 338 -21.38 16.99 26.82
N ASP A 339 -22.09 16.10 26.14
CA ASP A 339 -22.11 14.65 26.45
C ASP A 339 -20.76 13.95 26.30
N PHE A 340 -19.88 14.54 25.50
CA PHE A 340 -18.51 14.09 25.26
C PHE A 340 -17.55 15.21 25.63
N THR A 341 -16.53 14.85 26.41
CA THR A 341 -15.36 15.70 26.65
C THR A 341 -14.65 16.04 25.35
N VAL A 342 -13.86 17.11 25.34
CA VAL A 342 -13.07 17.51 24.16
C VAL A 342 -12.10 16.41 23.74
N ASN A 343 -11.49 15.71 24.69
CA ASN A 343 -10.58 14.60 24.40
C ASN A 343 -11.30 13.38 23.80
N GLU A 344 -12.56 13.12 24.17
CA GLU A 344 -13.39 12.12 23.49
C GLU A 344 -13.69 12.51 22.05
N LYS A 345 -14.13 13.75 21.82
CA LYS A 345 -14.40 14.27 20.47
C LYS A 345 -13.15 14.24 19.58
N LYS A 346 -12.00 14.62 20.13
CA LYS A 346 -10.71 14.53 19.43
C LYS A 346 -10.35 13.08 19.09
N SER A 347 -10.56 12.15 20.02
CA SER A 347 -10.30 10.73 19.78
C SER A 347 -11.17 10.18 18.65
N ALA A 348 -12.46 10.53 18.63
CA ALA A 348 -13.37 10.17 17.53
C ALA A 348 -12.93 10.78 16.19
N TRP A 349 -12.55 12.07 16.19
CA TRP A 349 -12.02 12.73 15.00
C TRP A 349 -10.73 12.07 14.47
N LEU A 350 -9.80 11.72 15.36
CA LEU A 350 -8.55 11.04 14.99
C LEU A 350 -8.78 9.64 14.42
N GLU A 351 -9.77 8.91 14.94
CA GLU A 351 -10.15 7.61 14.38
C GLU A 351 -10.77 7.77 12.99
N SER A 352 -11.68 8.74 12.79
CA SER A 352 -12.25 9.05 11.48
C SER A 352 -11.15 9.43 10.46
N TYR A 353 -10.18 10.25 10.89
CA TYR A 353 -9.02 10.59 10.07
C TYR A 353 -8.14 9.38 9.73
N ARG A 354 -7.93 8.46 10.68
CA ARG A 354 -7.21 7.21 10.44
C ARG A 354 -7.92 6.35 9.40
N GLN A 355 -9.24 6.18 9.51
CA GLN A 355 -10.06 5.43 8.56
C GLN A 355 -9.99 6.05 7.15
N GLU A 356 -10.13 7.38 7.06
CA GLU A 356 -10.00 8.14 5.82
C GLU A 356 -8.63 7.93 5.16
N ARG A 357 -7.53 7.94 5.93
CA ARG A 357 -6.18 7.70 5.39
C ARG A 357 -6.02 6.29 4.80
N VAL A 358 -6.58 5.29 5.45
CA VAL A 358 -6.54 3.90 4.95
C VAL A 358 -7.36 3.79 3.66
N TRP A 359 -8.57 4.35 3.62
CA TRP A 359 -9.41 4.38 2.42
C TRP A 359 -8.71 5.10 1.26
N ARG A 360 -8.09 6.26 1.50
CA ARG A 360 -7.34 7.02 0.48
C ARG A 360 -6.20 6.22 -0.13
N GLN A 361 -5.44 5.50 0.71
CA GLN A 361 -4.36 4.65 0.22
C GLN A 361 -4.89 3.54 -0.70
N HIS A 362 -6.04 2.96 -0.34
CA HIS A 362 -6.70 1.93 -1.14
C HIS A 362 -7.20 2.48 -2.48
N VAL A 363 -7.99 3.55 -2.48
CA VAL A 363 -8.58 4.10 -3.71
C VAL A 363 -7.51 4.63 -4.68
N VAL A 364 -6.42 5.22 -4.17
CA VAL A 364 -5.28 5.64 -5.02
C VAL A 364 -4.59 4.44 -5.66
N ALA A 365 -4.41 3.33 -4.92
CA ALA A 365 -3.85 2.11 -5.47
C ALA A 365 -4.76 1.51 -6.56
N GLN A 366 -6.08 1.51 -6.35
CA GLN A 366 -7.06 1.08 -7.37
C GLN A 366 -6.98 1.95 -8.62
N GLY A 367 -6.98 3.28 -8.48
CA GLY A 367 -6.86 4.19 -9.62
C GLY A 367 -5.54 4.03 -10.36
N SER A 368 -4.44 3.81 -9.64
CA SER A 368 -3.14 3.54 -10.29
C SER A 368 -3.16 2.23 -11.09
N ALA A 369 -3.85 1.20 -10.59
CA ALA A 369 -3.99 -0.09 -11.26
C ALA A 369 -4.89 0.03 -12.50
N GLU A 370 -6.04 0.70 -12.36
CA GLU A 370 -6.95 1.02 -13.47
C GLU A 370 -6.22 1.77 -14.58
N TYR A 371 -5.57 2.89 -14.23
CA TYR A 371 -4.82 3.71 -15.17
C TYR A 371 -3.76 2.89 -15.92
N SER A 372 -3.05 2.01 -15.20
CA SER A 372 -2.01 1.17 -15.81
C SER A 372 -2.57 0.07 -16.72
N ALA A 373 -3.83 -0.33 -16.54
CA ALA A 373 -4.46 -1.38 -17.32
C ALA A 373 -5.24 -0.84 -18.52
N THR A 374 -5.88 0.32 -18.39
CA THR A 374 -6.85 0.85 -19.36
C THR A 374 -6.49 2.25 -19.89
N GLY A 375 -5.59 2.97 -19.21
CA GLY A 375 -5.37 4.39 -19.44
C GLY A 375 -6.45 5.31 -18.86
N LYS A 376 -7.39 4.78 -18.07
CA LYS A 376 -8.55 5.51 -17.51
C LYS A 376 -8.51 5.63 -15.99
N LEU A 377 -9.40 6.44 -15.44
CA LEU A 377 -9.60 6.65 -13.99
C LEU A 377 -11.11 6.66 -13.62
N THR A 378 -11.94 6.05 -14.44
CA THR A 378 -13.39 6.05 -14.31
C THR A 378 -13.84 5.30 -13.05
N ASP A 379 -13.22 4.15 -12.76
CA ASP A 379 -13.50 3.38 -11.54
C ASP A 379 -12.98 4.13 -10.30
N PHE A 380 -11.81 4.78 -10.41
CA PHE A 380 -11.29 5.66 -9.36
C PHE A 380 -12.27 6.78 -9.01
N TYR A 381 -12.74 7.54 -10.00
CA TYR A 381 -13.69 8.64 -9.76
C TYR A 381 -15.02 8.13 -9.22
N SER A 382 -15.48 6.95 -9.68
CA SER A 382 -16.68 6.29 -9.17
C SER A 382 -16.56 5.94 -7.69
N ALA A 383 -15.42 5.38 -7.27
CA ALA A 383 -15.16 5.06 -5.87
C ALA A 383 -15.07 6.33 -4.98
N VAL A 384 -14.48 7.42 -5.49
CA VAL A 384 -14.45 8.71 -4.78
C VAL A 384 -15.85 9.31 -4.66
N LEU A 385 -16.68 9.21 -5.69
CA LEU A 385 -18.07 9.66 -5.68
C LEU A 385 -18.92 8.88 -4.68
N GLU A 386 -18.78 7.55 -4.66
CA GLU A 386 -19.47 6.68 -3.69
C GLU A 386 -19.07 7.03 -2.27
N HIS A 387 -17.76 7.19 -1.99
CA HIS A 387 -17.28 7.59 -0.68
C HIS A 387 -17.84 8.95 -0.25
N TYR A 388 -17.82 9.95 -1.15
CA TYR A 388 -18.40 11.27 -0.89
C TYR A 388 -19.89 11.20 -0.52
N LYS A 389 -20.68 10.41 -1.27
CA LYS A 389 -22.12 10.21 -1.01
C LYS A 389 -22.39 9.52 0.33
N GLY A 390 -21.47 8.69 0.80
CA GLY A 390 -21.54 8.04 2.10
C GLY A 390 -21.19 8.94 3.28
N LEU A 391 -20.60 10.13 3.08
CA LEU A 391 -20.22 10.99 4.20
C LEU A 391 -21.45 11.65 4.84
N PRO A 392 -21.42 11.92 6.16
CA PRO A 392 -22.42 12.78 6.82
C PRO A 392 -22.48 14.17 6.18
N ALA A 393 -23.64 14.83 6.22
CA ALA A 393 -23.84 16.12 5.52
C ALA A 393 -22.88 17.21 6.01
N ILE A 394 -22.59 17.24 7.32
CA ILE A 394 -21.56 18.14 7.88
C ILE A 394 -20.16 17.89 7.29
N GLU A 395 -19.85 16.68 6.85
CA GLU A 395 -18.57 16.37 6.24
C GLU A 395 -18.55 16.61 4.74
N GLN A 396 -19.66 16.31 4.04
CA GLN A 396 -19.85 16.70 2.64
C GLN A 396 -19.71 18.22 2.46
N SER A 397 -20.16 19.00 3.45
CA SER A 397 -20.12 20.47 3.41
C SER A 397 -18.71 21.07 3.35
N LYS A 398 -17.66 20.28 3.63
CA LYS A 398 -16.26 20.69 3.54
C LYS A 398 -15.71 20.68 2.10
N TYR A 399 -16.44 20.07 1.17
CA TYR A 399 -16.05 20.00 -0.23
C TYR A 399 -16.71 21.14 -1.02
N PRO A 400 -16.21 21.52 -2.21
CA PRO A 400 -16.90 22.48 -3.09
C PRO A 400 -18.34 22.05 -3.43
N ASP A 401 -19.26 22.99 -3.67
CA ASP A 401 -20.66 22.68 -4.04
C ASP A 401 -20.73 21.84 -5.32
N SER A 402 -19.78 22.04 -6.23
CA SER A 402 -19.66 21.33 -7.50
C SER A 402 -18.93 19.98 -7.41
N TYR A 403 -18.54 19.52 -6.22
CA TYR A 403 -17.68 18.34 -6.09
C TYR A 403 -18.32 17.07 -6.65
N GLU A 404 -19.59 16.81 -6.30
CA GLU A 404 -20.33 15.64 -6.80
C GLU A 404 -20.50 15.68 -8.31
N THR A 405 -21.00 16.81 -8.85
CA THR A 405 -21.21 17.00 -10.28
C THR A 405 -19.90 16.88 -11.06
N ARG A 406 -18.79 17.40 -10.51
CA ARG A 406 -17.48 17.30 -11.14
C ARG A 406 -16.96 15.86 -11.20
N LEU A 407 -17.17 15.07 -10.14
CA LEU A 407 -16.83 13.65 -10.15
C LEU A 407 -17.68 12.90 -11.17
N GLN A 408 -19.00 13.18 -11.21
CA GLN A 408 -19.90 12.58 -12.20
C GLN A 408 -19.50 12.95 -13.63
N ASP A 409 -19.15 14.21 -13.89
CA ASP A 409 -18.68 14.67 -15.20
C ASP A 409 -17.42 13.91 -15.65
N TRP A 410 -16.48 13.62 -14.73
CA TRP A 410 -15.29 12.84 -15.04
C TRP A 410 -15.59 11.37 -15.30
N ILE A 411 -16.54 10.79 -14.58
CA ILE A 411 -17.02 9.43 -14.82
C ILE A 411 -17.70 9.34 -16.19
N ASP A 412 -18.61 10.27 -16.50
CA ASP A 412 -19.38 10.30 -17.74
C ASP A 412 -18.51 10.56 -18.97
N GLN A 413 -17.41 11.31 -18.81
CA GLN A 413 -16.42 11.51 -19.88
C GLN A 413 -15.69 10.21 -20.24
N ASP A 414 -15.53 9.29 -19.28
CA ASP A 414 -14.77 8.04 -19.42
C ASP A 414 -13.44 8.28 -20.15
N PHE A 415 -12.71 9.30 -19.68
CA PHE A 415 -11.56 9.85 -20.42
C PHE A 415 -10.37 8.89 -20.39
N ASN A 416 -9.86 8.55 -21.58
CA ASN A 416 -8.66 7.78 -21.74
C ASN A 416 -7.45 8.72 -21.89
N TYR A 417 -6.59 8.71 -20.87
CA TYR A 417 -5.43 9.58 -20.76
C TYR A 417 -4.26 9.14 -21.66
N TRP A 418 -4.27 7.91 -22.18
CA TRP A 418 -3.24 7.45 -23.13
C TRP A 418 -3.56 7.87 -24.55
N THR A 419 -4.83 7.78 -24.94
CA THR A 419 -5.29 8.15 -26.28
C THR A 419 -5.72 9.61 -26.38
N HIS A 420 -5.88 10.29 -25.23
CA HIS A 420 -6.43 11.63 -25.11
C HIS A 420 -7.85 11.76 -25.70
N THR A 421 -8.68 10.73 -25.51
CA THR A 421 -10.05 10.68 -26.03
C THR A 421 -11.06 10.47 -24.90
N ALA A 422 -12.16 11.23 -24.94
CA ALA A 422 -13.34 10.88 -24.15
C ALA A 422 -14.06 9.73 -24.85
N GLU A 423 -14.25 8.62 -24.14
CA GLU A 423 -14.88 7.41 -24.69
C GLU A 423 -16.32 7.23 -24.17
N GLY A 424 -16.76 8.12 -23.26
CA GLY A 424 -18.08 8.10 -22.65
C GLY A 424 -19.08 9.08 -23.28
N THR A 425 -20.16 9.36 -22.55
CA THR A 425 -21.26 10.24 -22.98
C THR A 425 -21.04 11.71 -22.64
N GLY A 426 -19.97 12.05 -21.90
CA GLY A 426 -19.59 13.43 -21.57
C GLY A 426 -19.05 14.20 -22.79
N SER A 427 -19.56 15.41 -23.04
CA SER A 427 -19.13 16.22 -24.17
C SER A 427 -17.67 16.69 -24.04
N THR A 428 -16.84 16.37 -25.05
CA THR A 428 -15.47 16.90 -25.23
C THR A 428 -15.42 18.41 -25.45
N GLN A 429 -16.55 19.05 -25.78
CA GLN A 429 -16.61 20.50 -25.94
C GLN A 429 -16.44 21.22 -24.59
N SER A 430 -16.89 20.65 -23.47
CA SER A 430 -16.80 21.28 -22.14
C SER A 430 -15.35 21.47 -21.67
N LEU A 431 -14.45 20.52 -21.90
CA LEU A 431 -13.05 20.62 -21.48
C LEU A 431 -12.22 21.51 -22.42
N LEU A 432 -12.39 21.37 -23.74
CA LEU A 432 -11.67 22.19 -24.72
C LEU A 432 -12.16 23.64 -24.74
N GLU A 433 -13.46 23.92 -24.60
CA GLU A 433 -13.96 25.29 -24.41
C GLU A 433 -13.48 25.89 -23.09
N LYS A 434 -13.52 25.16 -21.97
CA LYS A 434 -13.03 25.68 -20.68
C LYS A 434 -11.50 25.85 -20.61
N VAL A 435 -10.73 25.17 -21.45
CA VAL A 435 -9.27 25.36 -21.54
C VAL A 435 -8.88 26.47 -22.52
N LEU A 436 -9.70 26.70 -23.56
CA LEU A 436 -9.48 27.73 -24.57
C LEU A 436 -10.18 29.06 -24.26
N ASP A 437 -11.07 29.09 -23.26
CA ASP A 437 -11.70 30.31 -22.75
C ASP A 437 -10.70 31.12 -21.90
N PRO A 438 -10.28 32.32 -22.33
CA PRO A 438 -9.36 33.18 -21.58
C PRO A 438 -9.95 33.72 -20.26
N GLU A 439 -11.26 33.58 -20.03
CA GLU A 439 -11.94 33.94 -18.76
C GLU A 439 -12.12 32.71 -17.83
N SER A 440 -11.55 31.56 -18.19
CA SER A 440 -11.70 30.30 -17.45
C SER A 440 -11.14 30.36 -16.03
N THR A 441 -12.00 30.07 -15.03
CA THR A 441 -11.61 29.96 -13.62
C THR A 441 -11.00 28.61 -13.24
N LEU A 442 -10.70 27.73 -14.22
CA LEU A 442 -10.15 26.38 -13.96
C LEU A 442 -8.87 26.39 -13.12
N PHE A 443 -8.12 27.50 -13.18
CA PHE A 443 -6.89 27.74 -12.42
C PHE A 443 -6.97 28.97 -11.51
N ALA A 444 -8.13 29.66 -11.47
CA ALA A 444 -8.32 30.86 -10.68
C ALA A 444 -8.93 30.53 -9.31
N ASP A 445 -8.22 29.70 -8.54
CA ASP A 445 -8.21 29.82 -7.08
C ASP A 445 -6.94 29.18 -6.50
N GLN A 446 -5.81 29.84 -6.71
CA GLN A 446 -4.61 29.67 -5.87
C GLN A 446 -4.51 30.84 -4.89
N SER A 447 -5.51 30.99 -4.04
CA SER A 447 -5.47 31.83 -2.85
C SER A 447 -6.62 31.39 -1.93
N ALA A 448 -6.44 30.68 -0.82
CA ALA A 448 -5.39 30.73 0.19
C ALA A 448 -5.68 29.61 1.23
N PRO A 449 -5.26 29.78 2.49
CA PRO A 449 -3.94 29.55 3.07
C PRO A 449 -3.82 28.11 3.61
N GLY A 450 -2.60 27.74 4.01
CA GLY A 450 -2.32 26.41 4.55
C GLY A 450 -3.21 26.00 5.73
N VAL A 451 -3.53 24.70 5.73
CA VAL A 451 -3.57 23.83 6.91
C VAL A 451 -2.98 22.48 6.48
#